data_AF-A0ABC8U707-F1
#
_entry.id   AF-A0ABC8U707-F1
#
_cell.length_a   1.000
_cell.length_b   1.000
_cell.length_c   1.000
_cell.angle_alpha   90.00
_cell.angle_beta   90.00
_cell.angle_gamma   90.00
#
_symmetry.space_group_name_H-M   'P 1'
#
loop_
_entity.id
_entity.type
_entity.pdbx_description
1 polymer ?
#
loop_
_entity_poly.entity_id
_entity_poly.type
_entity_poly.pdbx_seq_one_letter_code
_entity_poly.pdbx_strand_id
1 'polypeptide(L)'
;MLFKFVMVVLGGDGGGTMERRRGSRYMDEMERFVKKIVDLMREESLFCWQGGPIIMLQIENEYGNVESSFGHHGKDYVKWAATMALGLGAGVPWVMCKQVDAPEFIIDSCNGYYCDDFRPNSNKKPAVWTENWDGWYTSWGGRVPHRPAEDIAFAVARFFQRGGSFQNYYMCLLPILWMVPYE
;
A
#
# COMPACT_ATOMS: atom_id res chain seq x y z
N MET A 1 -17.53 -7.71 13.85
CA MET A 1 -17.57 -6.58 12.90
C MET A 1 -16.13 -6.22 12.55
N LEU A 2 -15.53 -6.89 11.56
CA LEU A 2 -14.17 -6.55 11.12
C LEU A 2 -13.92 -7.13 9.72
N PHE A 3 -14.22 -6.36 8.68
CA PHE A 3 -13.68 -6.59 7.34
C PHE A 3 -13.30 -5.22 6.80
N LYS A 4 -12.04 -4.85 6.95
CA LYS A 4 -11.43 -3.63 6.42
C LYS A 4 -10.63 -4.06 5.20
N PHE A 5 -11.11 -3.77 3.99
CA PHE A 5 -10.35 -4.05 2.77
C PHE A 5 -9.39 -2.89 2.50
N VAL A 6 -8.12 -3.23 2.26
CA VAL A 6 -7.12 -2.38 1.60
C VAL A 6 -6.93 -2.97 0.22
N MET A 7 -7.25 -2.22 -0.83
CA MET A 7 -6.99 -2.63 -2.20
C MET A 7 -5.62 -2.10 -2.61
N VAL A 8 -4.70 -2.98 -2.97
CA VAL A 8 -3.38 -2.59 -3.46
C VAL A 8 -3.41 -2.67 -4.98
N VAL A 9 -3.39 -1.51 -5.64
CA VAL A 9 -3.18 -1.46 -7.09
C VAL A 9 -1.71 -1.27 -7.36
N LEU A 10 -1.06 -2.38 -7.73
CA LEU A 10 0.37 -2.43 -7.96
C LEU A 10 0.73 -1.86 -9.33
N GLY A 11 1.78 -1.04 -9.31
CA GLY A 11 2.68 -0.93 -10.42
C GLY A 11 3.55 -2.18 -10.52
N GLY A 12 3.70 -2.80 -11.69
CA GLY A 12 4.41 -4.10 -11.83
C GLY A 12 5.89 -4.07 -11.43
N ASP A 13 6.38 -5.16 -10.81
CA ASP A 13 7.80 -5.45 -10.49
C ASP A 13 8.58 -6.03 -11.69
N GLY A 14 8.17 -5.68 -12.93
CA GLY A 14 8.84 -6.11 -14.15
C GLY A 14 10.25 -5.51 -14.25
N GLY A 15 11.25 -6.33 -14.54
CA GLY A 15 12.66 -5.95 -14.63
C GLY A 15 13.04 -4.99 -15.78
N GLY A 16 12.14 -4.10 -16.20
CA GLY A 16 12.37 -3.04 -17.17
C GLY A 16 12.58 -1.69 -16.47
N THR A 17 13.78 -1.14 -16.56
CA THR A 17 14.20 0.18 -16.03
C THR A 17 13.38 1.39 -16.55
N MET A 18 12.40 1.19 -17.43
CA MET A 18 11.55 2.22 -18.03
C MET A 18 10.09 2.22 -17.54
N GLU A 19 9.64 1.19 -16.81
CA GLU A 19 8.20 1.03 -16.54
C GLU A 19 7.69 2.10 -15.55
N ARG A 20 8.36 2.33 -14.42
CA ARG A 20 7.87 3.28 -13.39
C ARG A 20 8.45 4.70 -13.49
N ARG A 21 8.37 5.33 -14.68
CA ARG A 21 8.84 6.71 -14.94
C ARG A 21 7.78 7.58 -15.62
N ARG A 22 7.79 8.89 -15.33
CA ARG A 22 6.96 9.93 -15.97
C ARG A 22 7.02 9.89 -17.52
N GLY A 23 5.87 9.88 -18.19
CA GLY A 23 5.73 9.93 -19.66
C GLY A 23 5.80 8.59 -20.38
N SER A 24 5.69 7.47 -19.65
CA SER A 24 5.72 6.11 -20.20
C SER A 24 4.30 5.62 -20.57
N ARG A 25 4.19 4.72 -21.55
CA ARG A 25 2.94 3.96 -21.84
C ARG A 25 2.41 3.25 -20.59
N TYR A 26 3.30 2.89 -19.68
CA TYR A 26 2.96 2.29 -18.41
C TYR A 26 2.05 3.17 -17.56
N MET A 27 2.26 4.50 -17.51
CA MET A 27 1.40 5.38 -16.72
C MET A 27 -0.02 5.43 -17.25
N ASP A 28 -0.19 5.45 -18.57
CA ASP A 28 -1.50 5.44 -19.20
C ASP A 28 -2.24 4.13 -18.88
N GLU A 29 -1.55 2.98 -18.95
CA GLU A 29 -2.15 1.68 -18.62
C GLU A 29 -2.38 1.52 -17.11
N MET A 30 -1.50 2.03 -16.26
CA MET A 30 -1.68 2.07 -14.81
C MET A 30 -2.91 2.91 -14.46
N GLU A 31 -3.04 4.13 -14.99
CA GLU A 31 -4.22 4.97 -14.77
C GLU A 31 -5.50 4.28 -15.26
N ARG A 32 -5.46 3.71 -16.47
CA ARG A 32 -6.61 2.97 -17.03
C ARG A 32 -7.02 1.80 -16.15
N PHE A 33 -6.06 1.02 -15.67
CA PHE A 33 -6.32 -0.13 -14.80
C PHE A 33 -6.85 0.31 -13.43
N VAL A 34 -6.16 1.22 -12.75
CA VAL A 34 -6.57 1.75 -11.44
C VAL A 34 -7.98 2.33 -11.53
N LYS A 35 -8.27 3.15 -12.55
CA LYS A 35 -9.59 3.72 -12.80
C LYS A 35 -10.64 2.63 -12.99
N LYS A 36 -10.38 1.63 -13.84
CA LYS A 36 -11.31 0.51 -14.06
C LYS A 36 -11.65 -0.22 -12.76
N ILE A 37 -10.65 -0.48 -11.92
CA ILE A 37 -10.89 -1.15 -10.63
C ILE A 37 -11.70 -0.25 -9.69
N VAL A 38 -11.34 1.04 -9.54
CA VAL A 38 -12.09 1.97 -8.68
C VAL A 38 -13.54 2.12 -9.15
N ASP A 39 -13.76 2.22 -10.47
CA ASP A 39 -15.09 2.29 -11.05
C ASP A 39 -15.89 1.00 -10.77
N LEU A 40 -15.29 -0.18 -10.95
CA LEU A 40 -15.93 -1.47 -10.62
C LEU A 40 -16.30 -1.58 -9.12
N MET A 41 -15.37 -1.22 -8.22
CA MET A 41 -15.65 -1.23 -6.77
C MET A 41 -16.79 -0.27 -6.40
N ARG A 42 -16.88 0.86 -7.11
CA ARG A 42 -17.96 1.84 -6.94
C ARG A 42 -19.29 1.31 -7.46
N GLU A 43 -19.31 0.72 -8.65
CA GLU A 43 -20.50 0.11 -9.26
C GLU A 43 -21.10 -0.99 -8.37
N GLU A 44 -20.24 -1.81 -7.76
CA GLU A 44 -20.62 -2.89 -6.83
C GLU A 44 -20.89 -2.40 -5.39
N SER A 45 -20.93 -1.09 -5.15
CA SER A 45 -21.20 -0.49 -3.83
C SER A 45 -20.26 -0.96 -2.71
N LEU A 46 -18.98 -1.18 -3.04
CA LEU A 46 -18.00 -1.74 -2.10
C LEU A 46 -17.30 -0.69 -1.23
N PHE A 47 -17.42 0.60 -1.52
CA PHE A 47 -16.88 1.65 -0.65
C PHE A 47 -17.71 1.83 0.63
N CYS A 48 -17.05 2.16 1.74
CA CYS A 48 -17.73 2.26 3.05
C CYS A 48 -18.83 3.33 3.10
N TRP A 49 -18.70 4.40 2.32
CA TRP A 49 -19.75 5.41 2.18
C TRP A 49 -20.94 4.93 1.33
N GLN A 50 -20.79 3.82 0.58
CA GLN A 50 -21.87 3.10 -0.11
C GLN A 50 -22.46 1.94 0.73
N GLY A 51 -21.96 1.74 1.95
CA GLY A 51 -22.31 0.59 2.81
C GLY A 51 -21.42 -0.64 2.62
N GLY A 52 -20.40 -0.57 1.77
CA GLY A 52 -19.46 -1.65 1.52
C GLY A 52 -18.28 -1.71 2.52
N PRO A 53 -17.36 -2.66 2.36
CA PRO A 53 -16.27 -2.91 3.31
C PRO A 53 -14.96 -2.14 3.04
N ILE A 54 -14.82 -1.45 1.90
CA ILE A 54 -13.58 -0.77 1.54
C ILE A 54 -13.48 0.56 2.29
N ILE A 55 -12.43 0.70 3.11
CA ILE A 55 -12.19 1.90 3.94
C ILE A 55 -10.92 2.67 3.56
N MET A 56 -10.06 2.09 2.72
CA MET A 56 -8.78 2.67 2.31
C MET A 56 -8.32 1.99 1.03
N LEU A 57 -7.63 2.73 0.17
CA LEU A 57 -6.99 2.21 -1.04
C LEU A 57 -5.49 2.48 -0.99
N GLN A 58 -4.68 1.60 -1.57
CA GLN A 58 -3.25 1.83 -1.74
C GLN A 58 -2.96 2.05 -3.23
N ILE A 59 -2.16 3.08 -3.51
CA ILE A 59 -1.57 3.33 -4.82
C ILE A 59 -0.06 3.15 -4.71
N GLU A 60 0.54 2.46 -5.69
CA GLU A 60 1.95 2.06 -5.63
C GLU A 60 2.28 1.11 -4.46
N ASN A 61 3.49 0.55 -4.47
CA ASN A 61 3.95 -0.30 -3.37
C ASN A 61 5.46 -0.23 -3.19
N GLU A 62 5.86 0.21 -2.02
CA GLU A 62 7.24 0.34 -1.61
C GLU A 62 8.15 1.11 -2.60
N TYR A 63 7.58 2.01 -3.39
CA TYR A 63 8.32 2.74 -4.43
C TYR A 63 9.47 3.58 -3.84
N GLY A 64 9.34 4.05 -2.60
CA GLY A 64 10.41 4.78 -1.91
C GLY A 64 11.72 3.99 -1.75
N ASN A 65 11.68 2.65 -1.81
CA ASN A 65 12.88 1.81 -1.83
C ASN A 65 13.67 1.94 -3.15
N VAL A 66 13.01 2.31 -4.25
CA VAL A 66 13.61 2.41 -5.60
C VAL A 66 13.63 3.82 -6.16
N GLU A 67 12.89 4.75 -5.56
CA GLU A 67 12.69 6.12 -6.05
C GLU A 67 14.01 6.84 -6.35
N SER A 68 15.00 6.73 -5.46
CA SER A 68 16.30 7.40 -5.62
C SER A 68 17.02 6.99 -6.90
N SER A 69 16.81 5.77 -7.37
CA SER A 69 17.39 5.25 -8.62
C SER A 69 16.87 5.98 -9.86
N PHE A 70 15.72 6.66 -9.75
CA PHE A 70 15.12 7.44 -10.82
C PHE A 70 15.32 8.97 -10.66
N GLY A 71 15.96 9.41 -9.57
CA GLY A 71 16.23 10.81 -9.30
C GLY A 71 14.96 11.67 -9.30
N HIS A 72 15.03 12.84 -9.94
CA HIS A 72 13.89 13.77 -10.00
C HIS A 72 12.66 13.16 -10.71
N HIS A 73 12.86 12.24 -11.65
CA HIS A 73 11.75 11.59 -12.34
C HIS A 73 10.96 10.64 -11.43
N GLY A 74 11.59 10.05 -10.41
CA GLY A 74 10.90 9.23 -9.41
C GLY A 74 9.96 10.06 -8.55
N LYS A 75 10.44 11.21 -8.08
CA LYS A 75 9.61 12.18 -7.32
C LYS A 75 8.43 12.70 -8.13
N ASP A 76 8.67 12.99 -9.39
CA ASP A 76 7.62 13.41 -10.32
C ASP A 76 6.57 12.31 -10.56
N TYR A 77 7.01 11.06 -10.62
CA TYR A 77 6.14 9.91 -10.75
C TYR A 77 5.26 9.71 -9.50
N VAL A 78 5.84 9.75 -8.29
CA VAL A 78 5.09 9.63 -7.03
C VAL A 78 4.01 10.73 -6.92
N LYS A 79 4.35 11.97 -7.28
CA LYS A 79 3.39 13.08 -7.32
C LYS A 79 2.28 12.84 -8.33
N TRP A 80 2.60 12.34 -9.53
CA TRP A 80 1.60 11.98 -10.52
C TRP A 80 0.68 10.86 -10.01
N ALA A 81 1.24 9.77 -9.46
CA ALA A 81 0.46 8.63 -8.99
C ALA A 81 -0.50 9.03 -7.87
N ALA A 82 -0.04 9.84 -6.91
CA ALA A 82 -0.87 10.42 -5.87
C ALA A 82 -1.98 11.33 -6.44
N THR A 83 -1.65 12.19 -7.41
CA THR A 83 -2.62 13.10 -8.04
C THR A 83 -3.68 12.33 -8.82
N MET A 84 -3.28 11.32 -9.60
CA MET A 84 -4.17 10.44 -10.34
C MET A 84 -5.12 9.71 -9.38
N ALA A 85 -4.59 9.08 -8.33
CA ALA A 85 -5.38 8.35 -7.34
C ALA A 85 -6.42 9.24 -6.62
N LEU A 86 -6.00 10.43 -6.16
CA LEU A 86 -6.91 11.42 -5.56
C LEU A 86 -7.98 11.89 -6.56
N GLY A 87 -7.59 12.09 -7.83
CA GLY A 87 -8.48 12.51 -8.92
C GLY A 87 -9.60 11.52 -9.24
N LEU A 88 -9.44 10.24 -8.91
CA LEU A 88 -10.48 9.21 -9.10
C LEU A 88 -11.68 9.40 -8.18
N GLY A 89 -11.58 10.22 -7.13
CA GLY A 89 -12.71 10.52 -6.25
C GLY A 89 -13.31 9.27 -5.58
N ALA A 90 -12.46 8.39 -5.05
CA ALA A 90 -12.90 7.14 -4.41
C ALA A 90 -13.69 7.36 -3.10
N GLY A 91 -13.60 8.56 -2.49
CA GLY A 91 -14.33 8.89 -1.26
C GLY A 91 -13.79 8.22 0.00
N VAL A 92 -12.64 7.55 -0.09
CA VAL A 92 -11.90 6.93 1.02
C VAL A 92 -10.43 7.37 0.98
N PRO A 93 -9.70 7.32 2.12
CA PRO A 93 -8.27 7.67 2.15
C PRO A 93 -7.43 6.79 1.23
N TRP A 94 -6.36 7.37 0.70
CA TRP A 94 -5.30 6.67 -0.03
C TRP A 94 -4.06 6.52 0.83
N VAL A 95 -3.35 5.40 0.69
CA VAL A 95 -2.10 5.08 1.37
C VAL A 95 -0.99 4.77 0.36
N MET A 96 0.27 5.04 0.72
CA MET A 96 1.48 4.56 0.06
C MET A 96 2.39 3.93 1.13
N CYS A 97 2.76 2.67 0.97
CA CYS A 97 3.68 2.00 1.89
C CYS A 97 5.15 2.32 1.54
N LYS A 98 5.99 2.49 2.58
CA LYS A 98 7.42 2.85 2.47
C LYS A 98 7.68 4.08 1.58
N GLN A 99 6.80 5.08 1.61
CA GLN A 99 6.94 6.31 0.81
C GLN A 99 7.02 7.55 1.72
N VAL A 100 8.22 7.89 2.18
CA VAL A 100 8.42 8.97 3.19
C VAL A 100 7.97 10.34 2.68
N ASP A 101 8.07 10.61 1.38
CA ASP A 101 7.65 11.88 0.78
C ASP A 101 6.26 11.82 0.12
N ALA A 102 5.40 10.88 0.54
CA ALA A 102 4.01 10.80 0.08
C ALA A 102 3.30 12.16 0.25
N PRO A 103 2.60 12.67 -0.79
CA PRO A 103 1.94 13.97 -0.75
C PRO A 103 0.94 14.14 0.41
N GLU A 104 0.58 15.40 0.74
CA GLU A 104 -0.14 15.75 1.98
C GLU A 104 -1.42 14.92 2.22
N PHE A 105 -2.19 14.60 1.17
CA PHE A 105 -3.45 13.87 1.28
C PHE A 105 -3.33 12.33 1.13
N ILE A 106 -2.10 11.82 0.98
CA ILE A 106 -1.81 10.38 0.95
C ILE A 106 -1.18 9.98 2.29
N ILE A 107 -1.70 8.94 2.94
CA ILE A 107 -1.11 8.43 4.18
C ILE A 107 0.16 7.65 3.82
N ASP A 108 1.32 8.02 4.36
CA ASP A 108 2.50 7.17 4.31
C ASP A 108 2.40 6.10 5.42
N SER A 109 2.83 4.89 5.10
CA SER A 109 2.70 3.74 6.00
C SER A 109 3.96 2.88 6.05
N CYS A 110 4.01 2.01 7.06
CA CYS A 110 5.15 1.16 7.34
C CYS A 110 4.88 -0.30 6.99
N ASN A 111 5.91 -0.97 6.49
CA ASN A 111 5.99 -2.42 6.30
C ASN A 111 7.20 -2.96 7.07
N GLY A 112 7.08 -4.14 7.68
CA GLY A 112 8.17 -4.73 8.44
C GLY A 112 7.72 -5.75 9.47
N TYR A 113 8.69 -6.34 10.17
CA TYR A 113 8.45 -7.10 11.39
C TYR A 113 8.05 -6.20 12.56
N TYR A 114 8.56 -4.96 12.57
CA TYR A 114 8.37 -3.95 13.62
C TYR A 114 8.19 -2.58 12.97
N CYS A 115 7.14 -1.86 13.39
CA CYS A 115 6.84 -0.49 12.94
C CYS A 115 6.54 0.45 14.11
N ASP A 116 6.91 0.09 15.34
CA ASP A 116 6.59 0.85 16.55
C ASP A 116 7.33 2.20 16.68
N ASP A 117 8.45 2.33 15.97
CA ASP A 117 9.20 3.58 15.82
C ASP A 117 8.78 4.40 14.58
N PHE A 118 7.91 3.87 13.73
CA PHE A 118 7.42 4.60 12.56
C PHE A 118 6.64 5.84 12.98
N ARG A 119 6.91 6.95 12.30
CA ARG A 119 6.14 8.18 12.40
C ARG A 119 5.76 8.61 10.98
N PRO A 120 4.48 8.92 10.73
CA PRO A 120 4.08 9.40 9.41
C PRO A 120 4.75 10.74 9.12
N ASN A 121 4.84 11.09 7.84
CA ASN A 121 5.55 12.28 7.38
C ASN A 121 4.89 13.62 7.77
N SER A 122 3.75 13.56 8.48
CA SER A 122 3.03 14.71 9.03
C SER A 122 2.29 14.33 10.30
N ASN A 123 2.28 15.22 11.30
CA ASN A 123 1.54 15.04 12.56
C ASN A 123 0.01 15.03 12.37
N LYS A 124 -0.50 15.36 11.18
CA LYS A 124 -1.92 15.29 10.84
C LYS A 124 -2.34 13.90 10.34
N LYS A 125 -1.39 13.01 10.06
CA LYS A 125 -1.63 11.68 9.49
C LYS A 125 -1.59 10.62 10.60
N PRO A 126 -2.43 9.57 10.52
CA PRO A 126 -2.37 8.45 11.44
C PRO A 126 -1.14 7.58 11.18
N ALA A 127 -0.61 6.93 12.22
CA ALA A 127 0.39 5.87 12.06
C ALA A 127 -0.29 4.56 11.61
N VAL A 128 0.09 4.09 10.42
CA VAL A 128 -0.50 2.93 9.73
C VAL A 128 0.61 1.91 9.43
N TRP A 129 0.36 0.65 9.78
CA TRP A 129 1.23 -0.50 9.50
C TRP A 129 0.51 -1.44 8.51
N THR A 130 0.85 -1.30 7.23
CA THR A 130 0.20 -2.00 6.10
C THR A 130 0.65 -3.45 5.97
N GLU A 131 1.90 -3.77 6.29
CA GLU A 131 2.40 -5.15 6.26
C GLU A 131 3.19 -5.50 7.53
N ASN A 132 2.52 -6.18 8.47
CA ASN A 132 3.18 -6.88 9.56
C ASN A 132 3.54 -8.28 9.10
N TRP A 133 4.81 -8.49 8.76
CA TRP A 133 5.28 -9.75 8.21
C TRP A 133 5.19 -10.87 9.25
N ASP A 134 4.17 -11.71 9.18
CA ASP A 134 3.91 -12.80 10.14
C ASP A 134 4.76 -14.06 9.86
N GLY A 135 5.66 -13.96 8.89
CA GLY A 135 6.57 -14.99 8.45
C GLY A 135 7.38 -14.46 7.28
N TRP A 136 7.78 -15.37 6.39
CA TRP A 136 8.44 -15.01 5.13
C TRP A 136 8.08 -16.01 4.05
N TYR A 137 8.12 -15.59 2.78
CA TYR A 137 7.88 -16.51 1.67
C TYR A 137 8.96 -17.61 1.64
N THR A 138 8.57 -18.80 1.15
CA THR A 138 9.50 -19.92 1.05
C THR A 138 10.14 -19.92 -0.34
N SER A 139 11.47 -19.90 -0.38
CA SER A 139 12.24 -20.06 -1.63
C SER A 139 12.37 -21.53 -2.02
N TRP A 140 12.49 -21.80 -3.32
CA TRP A 140 12.77 -23.15 -3.84
C TRP A 140 14.03 -23.76 -3.22
N GLY A 141 13.91 -24.95 -2.64
CA GLY A 141 15.01 -25.63 -1.93
C GLY A 141 15.40 -25.00 -0.59
N GLY A 142 14.74 -23.92 -0.19
CA GLY A 142 14.95 -23.25 1.09
C GLY A 142 14.22 -23.94 2.25
N ARG A 143 14.58 -23.56 3.47
CA ARG A 143 13.81 -23.93 4.67
C ARG A 143 12.56 -23.07 4.76
N VAL A 144 11.49 -23.61 5.34
CA VAL A 144 10.26 -22.85 5.64
C VAL A 144 10.55 -21.87 6.78
N PRO A 145 10.48 -20.55 6.55
CA PRO A 145 10.67 -19.55 7.60
C PRO A 145 9.47 -19.54 8.55
N HIS A 146 9.72 -19.31 9.84
CA HIS A 146 8.67 -19.23 10.86
C HIS A 146 8.91 -18.04 11.78
N ARG A 147 7.85 -17.29 12.08
CA ARG A 147 7.86 -16.22 13.08
C ARG A 147 6.99 -16.63 14.28
N PRO A 148 7.51 -16.59 15.53
CA PRO A 148 6.72 -16.94 16.70
C PRO A 148 5.50 -16.04 16.90
N ALA A 149 4.39 -16.63 17.34
CA ALA A 149 3.15 -15.88 17.61
C ALA A 149 3.34 -14.84 18.72
N GLU A 150 4.20 -15.14 19.71
CA GLU A 150 4.56 -14.26 20.81
C GLU A 150 5.30 -13.01 20.33
N ASP A 151 6.19 -13.16 19.34
CA ASP A 151 6.92 -12.03 18.73
C ASP A 151 5.96 -11.12 17.94
N ILE A 152 5.04 -11.71 17.18
CA ILE A 152 4.00 -10.97 16.45
C ILE A 152 3.12 -10.19 17.43
N ALA A 153 2.62 -10.86 18.47
CA ALA A 153 1.77 -10.24 19.49
C ALA A 153 2.49 -9.09 20.20
N PHE A 154 3.78 -9.28 20.54
CA PHE A 154 4.62 -8.24 21.12
C PHE A 154 4.78 -7.03 20.19
N ALA A 155 5.10 -7.26 18.91
CA ALA A 155 5.29 -6.19 17.94
C ALA A 155 4.00 -5.37 17.72
N VAL A 156 2.85 -6.05 17.63
CA VAL A 156 1.53 -5.41 17.50
C VAL A 156 1.19 -4.60 18.74
N ALA A 157 1.33 -5.18 19.94
CA ALA A 157 1.07 -4.49 21.20
C ALA A 157 1.93 -3.23 21.34
N ARG A 158 3.22 -3.34 21.00
CA ARG A 158 4.18 -2.23 21.06
C ARG A 158 3.86 -1.12 20.06
N PHE A 159 3.40 -1.47 18.84
CA PHE A 159 2.94 -0.49 17.85
C PHE A 159 1.73 0.31 18.35
N PHE A 160 0.69 -0.36 18.85
CA PHE A 160 -0.50 0.32 19.38
C PHE A 160 -0.19 1.13 20.65
N GLN A 161 0.65 0.63 21.55
CA GLN A 161 1.09 1.36 22.73
C GLN A 161 1.77 2.71 22.39
N ARG A 162 2.45 2.78 21.23
CA ARG A 162 3.17 3.97 20.77
C ARG A 162 2.35 4.87 19.83
N GLY A 163 1.03 4.70 19.80
CA GLY A 163 0.12 5.55 19.03
C GLY A 163 -0.20 5.04 17.62
N GLY A 164 0.14 3.78 17.32
CA GLY A 164 -0.35 3.09 16.13
C GLY A 164 -1.88 3.04 16.06
N SER A 165 -2.46 3.14 14.87
CA SER A 165 -3.92 3.25 14.69
C SER A 165 -4.52 2.19 13.76
N PHE A 166 -3.70 1.60 12.91
CA PHE A 166 -4.07 0.51 12.00
C PHE A 166 -2.89 -0.42 11.82
N GLN A 167 -3.13 -1.72 11.92
CA GLN A 167 -2.15 -2.77 11.63
C GLN A 167 -2.81 -3.87 10.82
N ASN A 168 -2.09 -4.39 9.82
CA ASN A 168 -2.51 -5.50 9.00
C ASN A 168 -1.46 -6.62 9.03
N TYR A 169 -1.90 -7.87 9.14
CA TYR A 169 -1.05 -9.07 9.09
C TYR A 169 -0.78 -9.46 7.64
N TYR A 170 0.48 -9.68 7.31
CA TYR A 170 0.94 -10.07 5.98
C TYR A 170 1.76 -11.37 6.15
N MET A 171 1.18 -12.56 5.98
CA MET A 171 -0.07 -12.92 5.28
C MET A 171 -1.17 -13.50 6.19
N CYS A 172 -2.29 -12.77 6.33
CA CYS A 172 -3.54 -13.37 6.82
C CYS A 172 -4.53 -13.62 5.66
N LEU A 173 -5.41 -14.62 5.82
CA LEU A 173 -6.42 -15.01 4.82
C LEU A 173 -7.54 -13.95 4.60
N LEU A 174 -7.39 -12.76 5.17
CA LEU A 174 -8.31 -11.63 5.00
C LEU A 174 -7.83 -10.75 3.84
N PRO A 175 -8.74 -10.32 2.96
CA PRO A 175 -8.39 -9.95 1.59
C PRO A 175 -7.80 -8.54 1.50
N ILE A 176 -6.47 -8.44 1.56
CA ILE A 176 -5.80 -7.49 0.67
C ILE A 176 -5.96 -8.06 -0.74
N LEU A 177 -6.74 -7.36 -1.56
CA LEU A 177 -6.83 -7.71 -2.97
C LEU A 177 -5.64 -7.06 -3.67
N TRP A 178 -4.62 -7.86 -3.93
CA TRP A 178 -3.49 -7.48 -4.76
C TRP A 178 -3.93 -7.57 -6.22
N MET A 179 -4.05 -6.40 -6.85
CA MET A 179 -4.37 -6.30 -8.27
C MET A 179 -3.13 -5.83 -9.00
N VAL A 180 -2.47 -6.78 -9.64
CA VAL A 180 -1.37 -6.53 -10.58
C VAL A 180 -1.97 -6.53 -11.98
N PRO A 181 -1.73 -5.51 -12.81
CA PRO A 181 -2.06 -5.59 -14.22
C PRO A 181 -1.26 -6.75 -14.85
N TYR A 182 -1.95 -7.77 -15.35
CA TYR A 182 -1.36 -8.76 -16.25
C TYR A 182 -1.37 -8.19 -17.67
N GLU A 183 -0.27 -8.37 -18.40
CA GLU A 183 -0.21 -8.18 -19.85
C GLU A 183 -1.14 -9.14 -20.60
#